data_AF-A0A9D6L4U7-F1
#
_entry.id   AF-A0A9D6L4U7-F1
#
_cell.length_a   1.000
_cell.length_b   1.000
_cell.length_c   1.000
_cell.angle_alpha   90.00
_cell.angle_beta   90.00
_cell.angle_gamma   90.00
#
_symmetry.space_group_name_H-M   'P 1'
#
loop_
_entity.id
_entity.type
_entity.pdbx_description
1 polymer ?
#
loop_
_entity_poly.entity_id
_entity_poly.type
_entity_poly.pdbx_seq_one_letter_code
_entity_poly.pdbx_strand_id
1 'polypeptide(L)'
;MRRFLFVLLVLLCAAGTAAAQSATAVDENTETIKALLERMARLEKRIAALEAKQPAAATAGAPAAEPFAGTQDKPGAPTGADLKVASTSPAAEKHEQGGMSHPGMGQGGVPPPAGEHEATYPSLKISGFADINFSATDESNVNSGFNLGQLVLHMASPLSKKVSYFGEMSFTATATGYNLEVERSIIRYDYNDNFKLSFGRYHTPVSYWNIAFHHGSWLQTTISRPEMIKFGSRLLPVHFVGFQGEGDIRSGSAGLGYSAGVGNGRGSIISRGGDAGDVNNNRAWLINLYSRPTHLYGLQFGGTIYRDKLSPGPGQRFNEWISSAYLAWTRETPEFLAEFSNVHHSDVNTSRKFNTQAFYVQLA
;
A
#
# COMPACT_ATOMS: atom_id res chain seq x y z
N MET A 1 31.76 -17.91 -15.61
CA MET A 1 31.08 -18.84 -14.69
C MET A 1 31.70 -18.93 -13.29
N ARG A 2 33.02 -19.09 -13.11
CA ARG A 2 33.64 -19.21 -11.77
C ARG A 2 33.63 -17.95 -10.87
N ARG A 3 33.37 -16.76 -11.40
CA ARG A 3 33.29 -15.51 -10.60
C ARG A 3 31.88 -15.20 -10.06
N PHE A 4 30.83 -15.76 -10.67
CA PHE A 4 29.44 -15.60 -10.21
C PHE A 4 29.12 -16.47 -8.99
N LEU A 5 29.76 -17.64 -8.88
CA LEU A 5 29.54 -18.57 -7.77
C LEU A 5 30.11 -18.08 -6.43
N PHE A 6 31.12 -17.21 -6.46
CA PHE A 6 31.75 -16.67 -5.25
C PHE A 6 30.96 -15.52 -4.62
N VAL A 7 30.16 -14.77 -5.40
CA VAL A 7 29.34 -13.66 -4.86
C VAL A 7 28.08 -14.21 -4.18
N LEU A 8 27.50 -15.30 -4.68
CA LEU A 8 26.33 -15.95 -4.08
C LEU A 8 26.66 -16.61 -2.73
N LEU A 9 27.88 -17.14 -2.56
CA LEU A 9 28.29 -17.85 -1.35
C LEU A 9 28.59 -16.91 -0.16
N VAL A 10 29.00 -15.66 -0.43
CA VAL A 10 29.33 -14.68 0.64
C VAL A 10 28.07 -14.01 1.21
N LEU A 11 26.97 -13.92 0.45
CA LEU A 11 25.71 -13.33 0.91
C LEU A 11 24.86 -14.28 1.79
N LEU A 12 25.07 -15.59 1.70
CA LEU A 12 24.36 -16.59 2.51
C LEU A 12 24.94 -16.80 3.92
N CYS A 13 26.17 -16.33 4.19
CA CYS A 13 26.83 -16.53 5.49
C CYS A 13 26.61 -15.41 6.51
N ALA A 14 25.93 -14.31 6.16
CA ALA A 14 25.69 -13.19 7.08
C ALA A 14 24.37 -13.30 7.88
N ALA A 15 23.57 -14.34 7.66
CA ALA A 15 22.25 -14.54 8.31
C ALA A 15 22.27 -15.44 9.55
N GLY A 16 23.44 -15.85 10.05
CA GLY A 16 23.56 -16.84 11.12
C GLY A 16 24.08 -16.25 12.43
N THR A 17 23.19 -15.78 13.29
CA THR A 17 23.13 -16.08 14.75
C THR A 17 22.04 -15.22 15.41
N ALA A 18 20.81 -15.73 15.45
CA ALA A 18 19.79 -15.25 16.38
C ALA A 18 19.47 -16.40 17.34
N ALA A 19 20.05 -16.35 18.54
CA ALA A 19 19.67 -17.24 19.62
C ALA A 19 18.29 -16.82 20.13
N ALA A 20 17.28 -17.67 19.93
CA ALA A 20 15.96 -17.49 20.51
C ALA A 20 16.04 -17.71 22.03
N GLN A 21 15.66 -16.70 22.80
CA GLN A 21 15.52 -16.80 24.25
C GLN A 21 14.10 -17.28 24.55
N SER A 22 13.96 -18.53 24.98
CA SER A 22 12.67 -19.08 25.41
C SER A 22 12.24 -18.40 26.72
N ALA A 23 11.18 -17.60 26.66
CA ALA A 23 10.49 -17.10 27.84
C ALA A 23 9.39 -18.09 28.26
N THR A 24 9.37 -18.42 29.55
CA THR A 24 8.41 -19.29 30.22
C THR A 24 6.99 -18.73 30.14
N ALA A 25 6.20 -19.20 29.18
CA ALA A 25 4.86 -18.68 28.85
C ALA A 25 3.68 -19.42 29.53
N VAL A 26 3.89 -20.02 30.71
CA VAL A 26 2.85 -20.86 31.34
C VAL A 26 2.09 -20.15 32.46
N ASP A 27 2.68 -19.18 33.17
CA ASP A 27 2.02 -18.54 34.34
C ASP A 27 1.25 -17.24 34.02
N GLU A 28 1.67 -16.43 33.05
CA GLU A 28 0.99 -15.15 32.71
C GLU A 28 -0.40 -15.34 32.08
N ASN A 29 -0.62 -16.46 31.38
CA ASN A 29 -1.89 -16.71 30.69
C ASN A 29 -3.06 -16.96 31.66
N THR A 30 -2.81 -17.63 32.79
CA THR A 30 -3.87 -17.95 33.76
C THR A 30 -4.39 -16.71 34.48
N GLU A 31 -3.50 -15.80 34.87
CA GLU A 31 -3.89 -14.53 35.49
C GLU A 31 -4.57 -13.58 34.49
N THR A 32 -4.12 -13.58 33.24
CA THR A 32 -4.77 -12.81 32.17
C THR A 32 -6.18 -13.32 31.89
N ILE A 33 -6.39 -14.65 31.85
CA ILE A 33 -7.71 -15.26 31.65
C ILE A 33 -8.66 -14.92 32.81
N LYS A 34 -8.21 -14.99 34.06
CA LYS A 34 -9.03 -14.60 35.23
C LYS A 34 -9.44 -13.12 35.15
N ALA A 35 -8.50 -12.23 34.82
CA ALA A 35 -8.78 -10.80 34.70
C ALA A 35 -9.81 -10.49 33.58
N LEU A 36 -9.75 -11.24 32.47
CA LEU A 36 -10.73 -11.12 31.37
C LEU A 36 -12.12 -11.61 31.79
N LEU A 37 -12.21 -12.75 32.47
CA LEU A 37 -13.49 -13.29 32.97
C LEU A 37 -14.16 -12.34 33.98
N GLU A 38 -13.40 -11.74 34.91
CA GLU A 38 -13.96 -10.73 35.81
C GLU A 38 -14.45 -9.48 35.07
N ARG A 39 -13.74 -9.07 34.02
CA ARG A 39 -14.15 -7.92 33.22
C ARG A 39 -15.44 -8.21 32.46
N MET A 40 -15.61 -9.41 31.93
CA MET A 40 -16.85 -9.85 31.30
C MET A 40 -18.02 -9.81 32.29
N ALA A 41 -17.85 -10.38 33.48
CA ALA A 41 -18.90 -10.35 34.52
C ALA A 41 -19.29 -8.91 34.94
N ARG A 42 -18.32 -7.99 35.03
CA ARG A 42 -18.59 -6.57 35.31
C ARG A 42 -19.35 -5.88 34.17
N LEU A 43 -19.06 -6.23 32.92
CA LEU A 43 -19.75 -5.69 31.75
C LEU A 43 -21.18 -6.22 31.64
N GLU A 44 -21.40 -7.51 31.85
CA GLU A 44 -22.73 -8.12 31.87
C GLU A 44 -23.63 -7.48 32.94
N LYS A 45 -23.09 -7.27 34.15
CA LYS A 45 -23.82 -6.58 35.22
C LYS A 45 -24.18 -5.13 34.86
N ARG A 46 -23.31 -4.46 34.11
CA ARG A 46 -23.54 -3.07 33.66
C ARG A 46 -24.55 -2.99 32.53
N ILE A 47 -24.56 -3.97 31.62
CA ILE A 47 -25.58 -4.10 30.56
C ILE A 47 -26.94 -4.38 31.21
N ALA A 48 -27.04 -5.34 32.12
CA ALA A 48 -28.29 -5.62 32.84
C ALA A 48 -28.83 -4.39 33.60
N ALA A 49 -27.93 -3.59 34.21
CA ALA A 49 -28.33 -2.36 34.90
C ALA A 49 -28.75 -1.22 33.94
N LEU A 50 -28.25 -1.22 32.70
CA LEU A 50 -28.66 -0.26 31.67
C LEU A 50 -29.99 -0.67 31.02
N GLU A 51 -30.19 -1.96 30.77
CA GLU A 51 -31.44 -2.51 30.25
C GLU A 51 -32.57 -2.37 31.28
N ALA A 52 -32.30 -2.60 32.58
CA ALA A 52 -33.26 -2.37 33.65
C ALA A 52 -33.64 -0.88 33.84
N LYS A 53 -32.82 0.05 33.36
CA LYS A 53 -33.09 1.50 33.38
C LYS A 53 -33.91 1.98 32.18
N GLN A 54 -34.29 1.09 31.26
CA GLN A 54 -35.08 1.44 30.09
C GLN A 54 -36.39 0.66 30.05
N PRO A 55 -37.40 1.15 30.79
CA PRO A 55 -38.72 1.27 30.18
C PRO A 55 -39.31 2.68 30.40
N ALA A 56 -40.03 3.17 29.38
CA ALA A 56 -40.76 4.45 29.29
C ALA A 56 -39.99 5.69 28.79
N ALA A 57 -39.65 5.69 27.49
CA ALA A 57 -39.52 6.93 26.71
C ALA A 57 -39.83 6.66 25.23
N ALA A 58 -41.05 6.22 24.93
CA ALA A 58 -41.55 6.13 23.56
C ALA A 58 -43.08 6.26 23.50
N THR A 59 -43.63 7.34 24.05
CA THR A 59 -44.95 7.89 23.67
C THR A 59 -45.13 9.25 24.36
N ALA A 60 -44.83 10.35 23.65
CA ALA A 60 -45.54 11.64 23.74
C ALA A 60 -44.84 12.73 22.89
N GLY A 61 -45.52 13.17 21.84
CA GLY A 61 -45.59 14.58 21.41
C GLY A 61 -44.48 15.16 20.53
N ALA A 62 -44.67 15.12 19.21
CA ALA A 62 -44.16 16.14 18.29
C ALA A 62 -45.37 16.96 17.77
N PRO A 63 -45.34 18.30 17.77
CA PRO A 63 -46.44 19.11 17.26
C PRO A 63 -46.41 19.22 15.72
N ALA A 64 -47.61 19.35 15.15
CA ALA A 64 -47.90 19.44 13.73
C ALA A 64 -47.76 20.86 13.16
N ALA A 65 -47.40 20.94 11.87
CA ALA A 65 -47.76 22.03 10.96
C ALA A 65 -47.89 21.46 9.52
N GLU A 66 -49.04 21.72 8.87
CA GLU A 66 -49.47 21.30 7.52
C GLU A 66 -49.09 22.35 6.42
N PRO A 67 -49.62 22.34 5.15
CA PRO A 67 -49.70 21.30 4.10
C PRO A 67 -49.26 21.74 2.65
N PHE A 68 -49.04 20.73 1.79
CA PHE A 68 -49.29 20.57 0.31
C PHE A 68 -48.77 21.49 -0.82
N ALA A 69 -48.13 20.86 -1.84
CA ALA A 69 -48.52 20.87 -3.28
C ALA A 69 -47.65 19.85 -4.08
N GLY A 70 -48.19 18.71 -4.54
CA GLY A 70 -48.46 18.39 -5.97
C GLY A 70 -47.29 17.63 -6.65
N THR A 71 -47.40 16.56 -7.44
CA THR A 71 -48.46 15.74 -8.05
C THR A 71 -47.83 14.39 -8.42
N GLN A 72 -48.59 13.29 -8.30
CA GLN A 72 -48.21 11.96 -8.81
C GLN A 72 -48.50 11.86 -10.30
N ASP A 73 -47.61 11.22 -11.05
CA ASP A 73 -47.94 10.54 -12.31
C ASP A 73 -47.13 9.24 -12.47
N LYS A 74 -47.83 8.13 -12.75
CA LYS A 74 -47.31 6.91 -13.39
C LYS A 74 -47.54 7.07 -14.90
N PRO A 75 -46.65 6.59 -15.79
CA PRO A 75 -46.81 5.24 -16.39
C PRO A 75 -45.45 4.58 -16.71
N GLY A 76 -45.28 3.26 -16.80
CA GLY A 76 -45.82 2.33 -17.80
C GLY A 76 -44.64 1.58 -18.45
N ALA A 77 -44.70 0.25 -18.54
CA ALA A 77 -43.67 -0.58 -19.16
C ALA A 77 -43.60 -0.37 -20.68
N PRO A 78 -42.44 -0.67 -21.31
CA PRO A 78 -42.47 -1.22 -22.65
C PRO A 78 -41.80 -2.60 -22.75
N THR A 79 -42.45 -3.36 -23.61
CA THR A 79 -42.17 -4.68 -24.19
C THR A 79 -40.83 -4.78 -24.90
N GLY A 80 -40.31 -6.01 -24.98
CA GLY A 80 -39.09 -6.36 -25.69
C GLY A 80 -39.16 -6.17 -27.21
N ALA A 81 -37.98 -5.99 -27.78
CA ALA A 81 -37.66 -6.29 -29.16
C ALA A 81 -36.19 -6.74 -29.23
N ASP A 82 -35.98 -7.84 -29.94
CA ASP A 82 -34.74 -8.58 -30.11
C ASP A 82 -33.57 -7.75 -30.65
N LEU A 83 -32.38 -7.94 -30.08
CA LEU A 83 -31.13 -7.84 -30.83
C LEU A 83 -30.21 -9.02 -30.49
N LYS A 84 -29.95 -9.78 -31.56
CA LYS A 84 -29.18 -11.01 -31.64
C LYS A 84 -27.79 -10.89 -31.00
N VAL A 85 -27.48 -11.87 -30.16
CA VAL A 85 -26.11 -12.25 -29.80
C VAL A 85 -25.44 -12.82 -31.05
N ALA A 86 -24.49 -12.05 -31.61
CA ALA A 86 -23.53 -12.57 -32.57
C ALA A 86 -22.20 -12.78 -31.84
N SER A 87 -21.93 -14.04 -31.51
CA SER A 87 -20.63 -14.53 -31.10
C SER A 87 -19.70 -14.53 -32.32
N THR A 88 -18.70 -13.65 -32.31
CA THR A 88 -17.55 -13.77 -33.20
C THR A 88 -16.28 -13.66 -32.36
N SER A 89 -15.64 -14.80 -32.11
CA SER A 89 -14.20 -14.83 -31.84
C SER A 89 -13.44 -14.28 -33.05
N PRO A 90 -12.33 -13.56 -32.82
CA PRO A 90 -11.21 -13.60 -33.74
C PRO A 90 -10.11 -14.49 -33.16
N ALA A 91 -9.64 -15.37 -34.02
CA ALA A 91 -8.44 -16.15 -33.85
C ALA A 91 -7.20 -15.25 -33.83
N ALA A 92 -6.20 -15.70 -33.08
CA ALA A 92 -4.76 -15.55 -33.26
C ALA A 92 -4.26 -14.37 -34.12
N GLU A 93 -3.77 -13.32 -33.46
CA GLU A 93 -2.70 -12.48 -33.99
C GLU A 93 -1.55 -12.40 -32.97
N LYS A 94 -0.35 -12.70 -33.47
CA LYS A 94 0.92 -12.56 -32.76
C LYS A 94 1.09 -11.09 -32.36
N HIS A 95 1.07 -10.80 -31.07
CA HIS A 95 1.52 -9.52 -30.54
C HIS A 95 2.78 -9.71 -29.71
N GLU A 96 3.83 -9.04 -30.17
CA GLU A 96 5.16 -8.96 -29.58
C GLU A 96 5.08 -8.53 -28.11
N GLN A 97 5.91 -9.17 -27.29
CA GLN A 97 6.13 -8.83 -25.88
C GLN A 97 6.73 -7.42 -25.78
N GLY A 98 5.86 -6.40 -25.72
CA GLY A 98 6.23 -5.05 -25.30
C GLY A 98 6.31 -4.99 -23.78
N GLY A 99 7.52 -4.96 -23.23
CA GLY A 99 7.74 -4.77 -21.80
C GLY A 99 7.08 -3.49 -21.28
N MET A 100 6.02 -3.64 -20.48
CA MET A 100 5.36 -2.53 -19.81
C MET A 100 6.30 -1.94 -18.74
N SER A 101 6.90 -0.80 -19.05
CA SER A 101 7.59 0.06 -18.08
C SER A 101 6.63 0.45 -16.95
N HIS A 102 6.96 0.05 -15.72
CA HIS A 102 6.26 0.48 -14.51
C HIS A 102 6.28 2.01 -14.37
N PRO A 103 5.12 2.67 -14.19
CA PRO A 103 5.07 4.09 -13.86
C PRO A 103 5.24 4.24 -12.35
N GLY A 104 6.48 4.10 -11.91
CA GLY A 104 6.91 4.25 -10.52
C GLY A 104 8.38 3.90 -10.49
N MET A 105 9.24 4.90 -10.23
CA MET A 105 10.72 4.82 -10.32
C MET A 105 11.32 5.08 -11.72
N GLY A 106 11.23 6.33 -12.17
CA GLY A 106 12.25 6.99 -13.01
C GLY A 106 12.60 6.36 -14.37
N GLN A 107 11.73 6.49 -15.36
CA GLN A 107 12.04 6.94 -16.73
C GLN A 107 10.73 7.00 -17.52
N GLY A 108 10.39 8.19 -17.99
CA GLY A 108 9.15 8.45 -18.70
C GLY A 108 8.91 9.94 -18.86
N GLY A 109 9.94 10.67 -19.30
CA GLY A 109 9.62 11.83 -20.12
C GLY A 109 8.89 11.27 -21.33
N VAL A 110 7.60 11.56 -21.45
CA VAL A 110 6.86 11.31 -22.68
C VAL A 110 7.72 11.93 -23.79
N PRO A 111 8.29 11.16 -24.73
CA PRO A 111 8.85 11.77 -25.92
C PRO A 111 7.70 12.57 -26.53
N PRO A 112 7.85 13.88 -26.82
CA PRO A 112 6.80 14.57 -27.53
C PRO A 112 6.52 13.75 -28.79
N PRO A 113 5.26 13.33 -29.03
CA PRO A 113 4.93 12.73 -30.30
C PRO A 113 5.45 13.68 -31.38
N ALA A 114 6.28 13.17 -32.27
CA ALA A 114 6.66 13.87 -33.48
C ALA A 114 5.37 14.05 -34.29
N GLY A 115 4.79 15.23 -34.14
CA GLY A 115 3.45 15.59 -34.58
C GLY A 115 2.93 16.65 -33.62
N GLU A 116 2.96 17.91 -34.05
CA GLU A 116 2.42 19.07 -33.34
C GLU A 116 0.89 18.96 -33.19
N HIS A 117 0.44 18.01 -32.37
CA HIS A 117 -0.82 18.14 -31.68
C HIS A 117 -0.51 18.90 -30.40
N GLU A 118 -0.96 20.16 -30.36
CA GLU A 118 -0.84 21.01 -29.19
C GLU A 118 -1.35 20.24 -27.97
N ALA A 119 -0.44 19.96 -27.02
CA ALA A 119 -0.76 19.14 -25.87
C ALA A 119 -1.93 19.78 -25.11
N THR A 120 -3.08 19.11 -25.13
CA THR A 120 -4.31 19.62 -24.53
C THR A 120 -4.30 19.32 -23.03
N TYR A 121 -4.40 20.37 -22.22
CA TYR A 121 -4.47 20.28 -20.77
C TYR A 121 -5.74 20.99 -20.25
N PRO A 122 -6.40 20.45 -19.21
CA PRO A 122 -6.14 19.16 -18.60
C PRO A 122 -6.60 18.00 -19.51
N SER A 123 -5.97 16.83 -19.39
CA SER A 123 -6.49 15.58 -19.96
C SER A 123 -6.58 14.52 -18.87
N LEU A 124 -7.55 13.60 -18.95
CA LEU A 124 -7.73 12.54 -17.97
C LEU A 124 -7.74 11.18 -18.67
N LYS A 125 -6.87 10.28 -18.20
CA LYS A 125 -6.88 8.87 -18.56
C LYS A 125 -7.27 8.04 -17.34
N ILE A 126 -8.23 7.13 -17.54
CA ILE A 126 -8.61 6.14 -16.53
C ILE A 126 -8.19 4.75 -17.04
N SER A 127 -7.62 3.93 -16.18
CA SER A 127 -7.24 2.55 -16.48
C SER A 127 -7.67 1.64 -15.32
N GLY A 128 -8.27 0.51 -15.65
CA GLY A 128 -8.78 -0.45 -14.67
C GLY A 128 -8.02 -1.78 -14.70
N PHE A 129 -7.81 -2.38 -13.53
CA PHE A 129 -7.20 -3.69 -13.37
C PHE A 129 -8.08 -4.55 -12.46
N ALA A 130 -8.20 -5.83 -12.77
CA ALA A 130 -8.91 -6.81 -11.94
C ALA A 130 -8.32 -8.20 -12.16
N ASP A 131 -8.41 -9.03 -11.14
CA ASP A 131 -7.99 -10.42 -11.16
C ASP A 131 -9.03 -11.32 -10.47
N ILE A 132 -9.20 -12.53 -11.03
CA ILE A 132 -10.07 -13.59 -10.49
C ILE A 132 -9.17 -14.78 -10.23
N ASN A 133 -9.14 -15.24 -8.99
CA ASN A 133 -8.19 -16.24 -8.53
C ASN A 133 -8.91 -17.52 -8.13
N PHE A 134 -8.19 -18.64 -8.20
CA PHE A 134 -8.54 -19.89 -7.54
C PHE A 134 -7.40 -20.27 -6.60
N SER A 135 -7.72 -20.54 -5.33
CA SER A 135 -6.75 -21.01 -4.34
C SER A 135 -7.18 -22.36 -3.79
N ALA A 136 -6.24 -23.30 -3.74
CA ALA A 136 -6.41 -24.59 -3.08
C ALA A 136 -5.53 -24.66 -1.83
N THR A 137 -6.04 -25.30 -0.78
CA THR A 137 -5.33 -25.46 0.51
C THR A 137 -5.68 -26.80 1.15
N ASP A 138 -4.72 -27.38 1.85
CA ASP A 138 -4.85 -28.54 2.72
C ASP A 138 -5.01 -28.15 4.22
N GLU A 139 -5.01 -26.85 4.51
CA GLU A 139 -5.22 -26.34 5.87
C GLU A 139 -6.62 -26.67 6.38
N SER A 140 -6.69 -27.35 7.53
CA SER A 140 -7.96 -27.74 8.14
C SER A 140 -8.83 -26.52 8.43
N ASN A 141 -10.12 -26.61 8.09
CA ASN A 141 -11.12 -25.55 8.24
C ASN A 141 -10.92 -24.32 7.32
N VAL A 142 -10.04 -24.39 6.33
CA VAL A 142 -9.95 -23.39 5.25
C VAL A 142 -10.48 -24.01 3.96
N ASN A 143 -11.35 -23.29 3.26
CA ASN A 143 -11.95 -23.78 2.02
C ASN A 143 -11.12 -23.39 0.81
N SER A 144 -10.89 -24.34 -0.09
CA SER A 144 -10.44 -24.07 -1.45
C SER A 144 -11.58 -23.40 -2.24
N GLY A 145 -11.26 -22.51 -3.17
CA GLY A 145 -12.29 -21.87 -3.97
C GLY A 145 -11.82 -20.67 -4.78
N PHE A 146 -12.78 -20.09 -5.48
CA PHE A 146 -12.59 -18.85 -6.23
C PHE A 146 -12.68 -17.65 -5.30
N ASN A 147 -11.83 -16.66 -5.54
CA ASN A 147 -11.93 -15.35 -4.91
C ASN A 147 -11.69 -14.25 -5.94
N LEU A 148 -12.34 -13.10 -5.70
CA LEU A 148 -12.02 -11.89 -6.44
C LEU A 148 -10.81 -11.24 -5.79
N GLY A 149 -9.81 -10.89 -6.59
CA GLY A 149 -8.73 -10.02 -6.16
C GLY A 149 -9.19 -8.58 -5.99
N GLN A 150 -8.33 -7.62 -6.35
CA GLN A 150 -8.70 -6.21 -6.26
C GLN A 150 -9.17 -5.69 -7.61
N LEU A 151 -10.30 -4.98 -7.62
CA LEU A 151 -10.60 -4.06 -8.70
C LEU A 151 -9.89 -2.75 -8.41
N VAL A 152 -9.06 -2.27 -9.33
CA VAL A 152 -8.20 -1.10 -9.16
C VAL A 152 -8.45 -0.11 -10.27
N LEU A 153 -8.58 1.17 -9.93
CA LEU A 153 -8.70 2.27 -10.90
C LEU A 153 -7.52 3.22 -10.75
N HIS A 154 -6.77 3.41 -11.84
CA HIS A 154 -5.76 4.45 -11.98
C HIS A 154 -6.34 5.62 -12.75
N MET A 155 -6.19 6.82 -12.21
CA MET A 155 -6.60 8.09 -12.81
C MET A 155 -5.35 8.96 -12.98
N ALA A 156 -4.89 9.16 -14.22
CA ALA A 156 -3.74 9.98 -14.52
C ALA A 156 -4.19 11.22 -15.30
N SER A 157 -3.82 12.40 -14.81
CA SER A 157 -4.20 13.65 -15.45
C SER A 157 -3.04 14.65 -15.47
N PRO A 158 -2.39 14.90 -16.62
CA PRO A 158 -1.56 16.09 -16.72
C PRO A 158 -2.46 17.32 -16.71
N LEU A 159 -2.21 18.22 -15.75
CA LEU A 159 -2.98 19.44 -15.54
C LEU A 159 -2.34 20.64 -16.24
N SER A 160 -1.02 20.59 -16.46
CA SER A 160 -0.25 21.54 -17.27
C SER A 160 1.07 20.91 -17.72
N LYS A 161 1.95 21.67 -18.38
CA LYS A 161 3.30 21.24 -18.77
C LYS A 161 4.17 20.75 -17.60
N LYS A 162 3.92 21.21 -16.38
CA LYS A 162 4.75 20.89 -15.19
C LYS A 162 3.94 20.38 -14.00
N VAL A 163 2.63 20.22 -14.13
CA VAL A 163 1.77 19.80 -13.03
C VAL A 163 0.95 18.61 -13.47
N SER A 164 0.97 17.54 -12.68
CA SER A 164 0.18 16.34 -12.90
C SER A 164 -0.56 15.92 -11.64
N TYR A 165 -1.70 15.26 -11.84
CA TYR A 165 -2.45 14.56 -10.81
C TYR A 165 -2.43 13.06 -11.09
N PHE A 166 -2.28 12.26 -10.04
CA PHE A 166 -2.44 10.82 -10.08
C PHE A 166 -3.32 10.36 -8.92
N GLY A 167 -4.34 9.56 -9.22
CA GLY A 167 -5.21 8.90 -8.25
C GLY A 167 -5.21 7.39 -8.44
N GLU A 168 -5.30 6.66 -7.33
CA GLU A 168 -5.48 5.20 -7.31
C GLU A 168 -6.51 4.83 -6.27
N MET A 169 -7.50 4.05 -6.69
CA MET A 169 -8.56 3.53 -5.84
C MET A 169 -8.59 2.02 -5.96
N SER A 170 -8.76 1.33 -4.83
CA SER A 170 -8.91 -0.13 -4.79
C SER A 170 -10.28 -0.51 -4.21
N PHE A 171 -10.84 -1.58 -4.73
CA PHE A 171 -12.06 -2.22 -4.24
C PHE A 171 -11.72 -3.67 -3.95
N THR A 172 -11.83 -4.06 -2.69
CA THR A 172 -11.49 -5.41 -2.23
C THR A 172 -12.74 -6.07 -1.67
N ALA A 173 -13.11 -7.24 -2.18
CA ALA A 173 -14.26 -7.99 -1.69
C ALA A 173 -14.07 -8.41 -0.22
N THR A 174 -15.15 -8.37 0.55
CA THR A 174 -15.24 -8.87 1.93
C THR A 174 -16.48 -9.74 2.09
N ALA A 175 -16.62 -10.41 3.24
CA ALA A 175 -17.79 -11.26 3.52
C ALA A 175 -19.14 -10.51 3.44
N THR A 176 -19.14 -9.19 3.63
CA THR A 176 -20.37 -8.39 3.72
C THR A 176 -20.43 -7.27 2.66
N GLY A 177 -19.50 -7.21 1.71
CA GLY A 177 -19.49 -6.16 0.68
C GLY A 177 -18.10 -5.93 0.08
N TYR A 178 -17.75 -4.66 -0.08
CA TYR A 178 -16.46 -4.23 -0.63
C TYR A 178 -15.83 -3.16 0.25
N ASN A 179 -14.53 -3.31 0.53
CA ASN A 179 -13.72 -2.26 1.10
C ASN A 179 -13.20 -1.37 -0.04
N LEU A 180 -13.59 -0.10 -0.01
CA LEU A 180 -13.04 0.93 -0.87
C LEU A 180 -11.85 1.58 -0.16
N GLU A 181 -10.71 1.68 -0.85
CA GLU A 181 -9.55 2.41 -0.35
C GLU A 181 -9.03 3.42 -1.38
N VAL A 182 -8.63 4.60 -0.89
CA VAL A 182 -7.84 5.57 -1.68
C VAL A 182 -6.39 5.25 -1.43
N GLU A 183 -5.73 4.59 -2.39
CA GLU A 183 -4.36 4.13 -2.24
C GLU A 183 -3.36 5.24 -2.55
N ARG A 184 -3.63 6.02 -3.60
CA ARG A 184 -2.83 7.20 -3.94
C ARG A 184 -3.71 8.36 -4.36
N SER A 185 -3.31 9.56 -4.00
CA SER A 185 -3.88 10.81 -4.48
C SER A 185 -2.78 11.86 -4.40
N ILE A 186 -2.18 12.16 -5.55
CA ILE A 186 -0.90 12.88 -5.62
C ILE A 186 -1.05 14.00 -6.64
N ILE A 187 -0.70 15.21 -6.24
CA ILE A 187 -0.36 16.27 -7.18
C ILE A 187 1.15 16.40 -7.19
N ARG A 188 1.74 16.53 -8.37
CA ARG A 188 3.18 16.64 -8.58
C ARG A 188 3.51 17.86 -9.42
N TYR A 189 4.57 18.56 -9.02
CA TYR A 189 5.22 19.61 -9.76
C TYR A 189 6.60 19.14 -10.26
N ASP A 190 6.76 19.10 -11.58
CA ASP A 190 7.99 18.73 -12.27
C ASP A 190 8.83 19.99 -12.56
N TYR A 191 9.75 20.35 -11.66
CA TYR A 191 10.61 21.50 -11.88
C TYR A 191 11.66 21.21 -12.96
N ASN A 192 12.43 20.13 -12.78
CA ASN A 192 13.39 19.56 -13.72
C ASN A 192 13.71 18.09 -13.34
N ASP A 193 14.69 17.47 -14.00
CA ASP A 193 15.08 16.09 -13.71
C ASP A 193 15.66 15.90 -12.30
N ASN A 194 16.35 16.92 -11.79
CA ASN A 194 17.03 16.92 -10.49
C ASN A 194 16.10 17.22 -9.30
N PHE A 195 14.90 17.75 -9.55
CA PHE A 195 13.94 18.07 -8.50
C PHE A 195 12.50 18.04 -9.00
N LYS A 196 11.70 17.22 -8.33
CA LYS A 196 10.24 17.14 -8.41
C LYS A 196 9.68 17.22 -7.00
N LEU A 197 8.52 17.84 -6.86
CA LEU A 197 7.81 17.96 -5.59
C LEU A 197 6.41 17.38 -5.72
N SER A 198 6.07 16.45 -4.84
CA SER A 198 4.76 15.83 -4.74
C SER A 198 4.10 16.15 -3.41
N PHE A 199 2.78 16.29 -3.44
CA PHE A 199 1.94 16.48 -2.26
C PHE A 199 0.69 15.60 -2.35
N GLY A 200 0.32 14.99 -1.23
CA GLY A 200 -0.86 14.14 -1.10
C GLY A 200 -0.55 12.80 -0.44
N ARG A 201 -1.31 11.76 -0.80
CA ARG A 201 -1.15 10.38 -0.30
C ARG A 201 -0.38 9.54 -1.29
N TYR A 202 0.71 8.94 -0.85
CA TYR A 202 1.60 8.14 -1.71
C TYR A 202 2.17 6.92 -0.99
N HIS A 203 2.72 6.00 -1.77
CA HIS A 203 3.47 4.86 -1.25
C HIS A 203 4.85 5.32 -0.77
N THR A 204 5.21 4.99 0.46
CA THR A 204 6.53 5.34 0.97
C THR A 204 7.63 4.55 0.24
N PRO A 205 8.79 5.17 -0.04
CA PRO A 205 9.94 4.47 -0.59
C PRO A 205 10.74 3.70 0.47
N VAL A 206 10.11 3.20 1.55
CA VAL A 206 10.78 2.32 2.53
C VAL A 206 10.98 0.90 1.99
N SER A 207 10.34 0.54 0.88
CA SER A 207 10.53 -0.73 0.17
C SER A 207 10.46 -0.47 -1.33
N TYR A 208 11.31 -1.15 -2.10
CA TYR A 208 11.30 -1.07 -3.56
C TYR A 208 10.00 -1.67 -4.12
N TRP A 209 9.52 -2.78 -3.56
CA TRP A 209 8.26 -3.39 -3.94
C TRP A 209 7.10 -2.43 -3.78
N ASN A 210 7.15 -1.59 -2.74
CA ASN A 210 6.09 -0.63 -2.46
C ASN A 210 5.94 0.46 -3.54
N ILE A 211 7.02 0.80 -4.22
CA ILE A 211 7.08 1.89 -5.20
C ILE A 211 7.23 1.40 -6.64
N ALA A 212 7.60 0.14 -6.85
CA ALA A 212 7.64 -0.49 -8.17
C ALA A 212 6.31 -1.21 -8.48
N PHE A 213 5.75 -1.94 -7.50
CA PHE A 213 4.59 -2.82 -7.70
C PHE A 213 3.38 -2.29 -6.91
N HIS A 214 2.56 -1.51 -7.61
CA HIS A 214 1.32 -0.93 -7.08
C HIS A 214 0.15 -1.93 -7.13
N HIS A 215 -1.06 -1.49 -6.77
CA HIS A 215 -2.24 -2.33 -6.89
C HIS A 215 -2.47 -2.74 -8.36
N GLY A 216 -2.96 -3.96 -8.55
CA GLY A 216 -3.14 -4.60 -9.86
C GLY A 216 -2.11 -5.71 -10.10
N SER A 217 -2.48 -6.94 -9.76
CA SER A 217 -1.61 -8.12 -9.82
C SER A 217 -1.00 -8.38 -11.20
N TRP A 218 -1.67 -7.93 -12.28
CA TRP A 218 -1.14 -7.96 -13.65
C TRP A 218 0.22 -7.26 -13.80
N LEU A 219 0.48 -6.25 -12.97
CA LEU A 219 1.72 -5.48 -13.00
C LEU A 219 2.83 -6.13 -12.14
N GLN A 220 2.58 -7.26 -11.49
CA GLN A 220 3.48 -7.86 -10.51
C GLN A 220 4.08 -9.17 -11.04
N THR A 221 5.35 -9.43 -10.72
CA THR A 221 5.97 -10.72 -11.07
C THR A 221 5.37 -11.86 -10.25
N THR A 222 5.13 -11.63 -8.96
CA THR A 222 4.52 -12.62 -8.05
C THR A 222 3.02 -12.42 -7.95
N ILE A 223 2.29 -13.52 -7.71
CA ILE A 223 0.83 -13.49 -7.50
C ILE A 223 0.43 -12.79 -6.19
N SER A 224 1.37 -12.59 -5.28
CA SER A 224 1.16 -11.92 -3.99
C SER A 224 2.37 -11.09 -3.59
N ARG A 225 2.13 -9.99 -2.88
CA ARG A 225 3.21 -9.15 -2.33
C ARG A 225 4.03 -9.92 -1.28
N PRO A 226 5.35 -9.66 -1.15
CA PRO A 226 6.14 -10.18 -0.05
C PRO A 226 5.54 -9.83 1.31
N GLU A 227 5.57 -10.78 2.25
CA GLU A 227 4.93 -10.66 3.58
C GLU A 227 5.35 -9.38 4.34
N MET A 228 6.63 -8.99 4.23
CA MET A 228 7.17 -7.80 4.91
C MET A 228 6.49 -6.48 4.49
N ILE A 229 5.90 -6.44 3.29
CA ILE A 229 5.28 -5.24 2.70
C ILE A 229 3.85 -5.50 2.21
N LYS A 230 3.19 -6.59 2.64
CA LYS A 230 1.81 -6.87 2.22
C LYS A 230 0.83 -5.77 2.66
N PHE A 231 -0.33 -5.70 2.00
CA PHE A 231 -1.39 -4.77 2.41
C PHE A 231 -1.85 -5.04 3.84
N GLY A 232 -2.04 -3.97 4.62
CA GLY A 232 -2.35 -4.07 6.04
C GLY A 232 -1.19 -4.57 6.92
N SER A 233 0.03 -4.73 6.38
CA SER A 233 1.21 -5.07 7.18
C SER A 233 1.44 -4.03 8.27
N ARG A 234 1.74 -4.52 9.48
CA ARG A 234 2.13 -3.69 10.62
C ARG A 234 3.64 -3.44 10.66
N LEU A 235 4.41 -4.11 9.80
CA LEU A 235 5.87 -4.03 9.81
C LEU A 235 6.34 -2.73 9.16
N LEU A 236 6.03 -2.52 7.88
CA LEU A 236 6.47 -1.35 7.13
C LEU A 236 5.30 -0.38 6.87
N PRO A 237 5.52 0.94 6.92
CA PRO A 237 4.49 1.93 6.63
C PRO A 237 4.26 2.01 5.12
N VAL A 238 3.18 1.41 4.61
CA VAL A 238 2.88 1.40 3.16
C VAL A 238 2.60 2.82 2.65
N HIS A 239 1.86 3.60 3.43
CA HIS A 239 1.30 4.88 3.02
C HIS A 239 1.83 6.04 3.83
N PHE A 240 1.79 7.22 3.20
CA PHE A 240 2.12 8.47 3.84
C PHE A 240 1.33 9.62 3.21
N VAL A 241 0.93 10.57 4.05
CA VAL A 241 0.23 11.79 3.62
C VAL A 241 1.11 12.98 3.96
N GLY A 242 1.59 13.68 2.93
CA GLY A 242 2.51 14.80 3.12
C GLY A 242 3.20 15.22 1.83
N PHE A 243 4.46 15.63 1.96
CA PHE A 243 5.31 16.09 0.86
C PHE A 243 6.39 15.06 0.54
N GLN A 244 6.73 14.88 -0.73
CA GLN A 244 7.91 14.15 -1.18
C GLN A 244 8.68 14.98 -2.21
N GLY A 245 9.95 15.21 -1.96
CA GLY A 245 10.90 15.71 -2.95
C GLY A 245 11.69 14.56 -3.54
N GLU A 246 11.90 14.54 -4.84
CA GLU A 246 12.69 13.50 -5.52
C GLU A 246 13.46 14.05 -6.72
N GLY A 247 14.52 13.36 -7.13
CA GLY A 247 15.22 13.71 -8.37
C GLY A 247 16.52 12.96 -8.57
N ASP A 248 17.13 13.22 -9.73
CA ASP A 248 18.41 12.64 -10.11
C ASP A 248 19.58 13.48 -9.58
N ILE A 249 20.64 12.82 -9.15
CA ILE A 249 21.92 13.43 -8.78
C ILE A 249 22.85 13.32 -9.98
N ARG A 250 23.42 14.45 -10.42
CA ARG A 250 24.37 14.49 -11.55
C ARG A 250 25.66 13.74 -11.19
N SER A 251 25.68 12.45 -11.51
CA SER A 251 26.68 11.49 -11.05
C SER A 251 27.26 10.63 -12.19
N GLY A 252 27.00 11.01 -13.44
CA GLY A 252 27.46 10.28 -14.62
C GLY A 252 26.90 8.85 -14.66
N SER A 253 27.79 7.88 -14.92
CA SER A 253 27.43 6.48 -15.07
C SER A 253 26.96 5.80 -13.78
N ALA A 254 27.13 6.44 -12.61
CA ALA A 254 26.61 5.92 -11.35
C ALA A 254 25.08 6.02 -11.23
N GLY A 255 24.44 6.92 -11.99
CA GLY A 255 22.98 7.06 -12.02
C GLY A 255 22.34 7.22 -10.63
N LEU A 256 22.95 8.04 -9.78
CA LEU A 256 22.47 8.30 -8.43
C LEU A 256 21.19 9.12 -8.43
N GLY A 257 20.28 8.82 -7.50
CA GLY A 257 19.07 9.60 -7.27
C GLY A 257 18.63 9.54 -5.81
N TYR A 258 17.66 10.39 -5.48
CA TYR A 258 17.16 10.52 -4.11
C TYR A 258 15.65 10.71 -4.08
N SER A 259 15.06 10.38 -2.93
CA SER A 259 13.74 10.86 -2.54
C SER A 259 13.70 11.10 -1.03
N ALA A 260 13.10 12.20 -0.61
CA ALA A 260 12.92 12.55 0.80
C ALA A 260 11.49 13.00 1.05
N GLY A 261 10.91 12.62 2.19
CA GLY A 261 9.51 12.89 2.50
C GLY A 261 9.29 13.32 3.95
N VAL A 262 8.25 14.12 4.17
CA VAL A 262 7.78 14.56 5.50
C VAL A 262 6.26 14.73 5.51
N GLY A 263 5.60 14.36 6.60
CA GLY A 263 4.15 14.15 6.61
C GLY A 263 3.66 13.37 7.82
N ASN A 264 2.39 12.98 7.78
CA ASN A 264 1.74 12.30 8.89
C ASN A 264 2.31 10.90 9.07
N GLY A 265 2.71 10.57 10.30
CA GLY A 265 3.18 9.23 10.67
C GLY A 265 2.08 8.18 10.62
N ARG A 266 2.38 7.00 11.16
CA ARG A 266 1.44 5.89 11.25
C ARG A 266 0.31 6.23 12.22
N GLY A 267 -0.91 5.81 11.90
CA GLY A 267 -2.07 6.01 12.76
C GLY A 267 -2.01 5.15 14.04
N SER A 268 -3.03 5.29 14.90
CA SER A 268 -3.19 4.43 16.09
C SER A 268 -3.34 2.95 15.70
N ILE A 269 -4.05 2.68 14.60
CA ILE A 269 -3.96 1.42 13.88
C ILE A 269 -2.70 1.49 13.03
N ILE A 270 -1.58 0.96 13.55
CA ILE A 270 -0.26 1.17 12.95
C ILE A 270 -0.14 0.67 11.50
N SER A 271 -0.96 -0.26 11.03
CA SER A 271 -0.98 -0.65 9.60
C SER A 271 -1.54 0.41 8.66
N ARG A 272 -2.11 1.51 9.18
CA ARG A 272 -2.68 2.63 8.42
C ARG A 272 -1.80 3.87 8.55
N GLY A 273 -1.79 4.69 7.51
CA GLY A 273 -1.22 6.04 7.59
C GLY A 273 -2.13 6.99 8.39
N GLY A 274 -1.61 8.17 8.75
CA GLY A 274 -2.39 9.28 9.30
C GLY A 274 -3.28 9.96 8.26
N ASP A 275 -4.14 9.19 7.59
CA ASP A 275 -5.01 9.64 6.48
C ASP A 275 -6.00 10.73 6.94
N ALA A 276 -6.53 10.60 8.16
CA ALA A 276 -7.42 11.58 8.81
C ALA A 276 -6.67 12.67 9.60
N GLY A 277 -5.35 12.72 9.49
CA GLY A 277 -4.47 13.60 10.26
C GLY A 277 -3.47 12.82 11.12
N ASP A 278 -2.42 13.53 11.53
CA ASP A 278 -1.39 13.01 12.42
C ASP A 278 -1.93 12.86 13.86
N VAL A 279 -1.74 11.69 14.46
CA VAL A 279 -2.35 11.31 15.74
C VAL A 279 -1.59 11.82 16.96
N ASN A 280 -0.38 12.35 16.79
CA ASN A 280 0.45 12.77 17.92
C ASN A 280 1.31 14.01 17.66
N ASN A 281 1.04 14.72 16.57
CA ASN A 281 1.75 15.91 16.12
C ASN A 281 3.28 15.70 15.96
N ASN A 282 3.71 14.48 15.68
CA ASN A 282 5.07 14.14 15.33
C ASN A 282 5.10 13.65 13.89
N ARG A 283 5.57 14.52 12.99
CA ARG A 283 5.67 14.16 11.58
C ARG A 283 6.74 13.09 11.40
N ALA A 284 6.39 12.03 10.69
CA ALA A 284 7.41 11.10 10.23
C ALA A 284 8.20 11.74 9.09
N TRP A 285 9.38 11.19 8.83
CA TRP A 285 10.18 11.57 7.68
C TRP A 285 10.96 10.38 7.16
N LEU A 286 11.38 10.49 5.91
CA LEU A 286 12.20 9.48 5.25
C LEU A 286 13.21 10.10 4.28
N ILE A 287 14.29 9.36 4.05
CA ILE A 287 15.29 9.65 3.02
C ILE A 287 15.67 8.32 2.38
N ASN A 288 15.61 8.27 1.06
CA ASN A 288 16.02 7.16 0.22
C ASN A 288 17.09 7.65 -0.76
N LEU A 289 18.15 6.85 -0.90
CA LEU A 289 19.22 7.05 -1.87
C LEU A 289 19.40 5.78 -2.67
N TYR A 290 19.60 5.93 -3.98
CA TYR A 290 19.75 4.79 -4.87
C TYR A 290 20.69 5.08 -6.03
N SER A 291 21.11 4.02 -6.72
CA SER A 291 21.95 4.02 -7.91
C SER A 291 21.30 3.17 -8.99
N ARG A 292 21.35 3.66 -10.24
CA ARG A 292 21.00 2.96 -11.48
C ARG A 292 22.18 3.02 -12.46
N PRO A 293 23.20 2.16 -12.30
CA PRO A 293 24.40 2.26 -13.12
C PRO A 293 24.10 2.09 -14.62
N THR A 294 24.59 3.00 -15.46
CA THR A 294 24.27 2.99 -16.90
C THR A 294 24.85 1.79 -17.65
N HIS A 295 25.88 1.13 -17.09
CA HIS A 295 26.53 -0.04 -17.69
C HIS A 295 25.84 -1.36 -17.34
N LEU A 296 24.91 -1.36 -16.39
CA LEU A 296 24.17 -2.54 -15.93
C LEU A 296 22.69 -2.27 -16.13
N TYR A 297 22.22 -2.53 -17.35
CA TYR A 297 20.85 -2.22 -17.74
C TYR A 297 19.83 -2.90 -16.82
N GLY A 298 18.87 -2.13 -16.30
CA GLY A 298 17.84 -2.63 -15.39
C GLY A 298 18.29 -2.87 -13.96
N LEU A 299 19.57 -2.65 -13.62
CA LEU A 299 20.05 -2.73 -12.24
C LEU A 299 19.70 -1.45 -11.47
N GLN A 300 19.14 -1.64 -10.28
CA GLN A 300 18.95 -0.60 -9.29
C GLN A 300 19.24 -1.16 -7.89
N PHE A 301 19.95 -0.39 -7.08
CA PHE A 301 20.09 -0.70 -5.66
C PHE A 301 20.03 0.59 -4.86
N GLY A 302 19.59 0.49 -3.61
CA GLY A 302 19.43 1.65 -2.76
C GLY A 302 19.06 1.27 -1.34
N GLY A 303 18.84 2.29 -0.54
CA GLY A 303 18.42 2.12 0.84
C GLY A 303 17.70 3.35 1.38
N THR A 304 16.86 3.09 2.38
CA THR A 304 15.97 4.08 2.97
C THR A 304 16.13 4.10 4.48
N ILE A 305 16.10 5.29 5.05
CA ILE A 305 15.92 5.52 6.48
C ILE A 305 14.58 6.22 6.68
N TYR A 306 13.78 5.71 7.61
CA TYR A 306 12.51 6.28 8.01
C TYR A 306 12.46 6.42 9.54
N ARG A 307 11.80 7.49 10.01
CA ARG A 307 11.66 7.81 11.42
C ARG A 307 10.24 8.26 11.71
N ASP A 308 9.65 7.70 12.77
CA ASP A 308 8.33 8.11 13.27
C ASP A 308 8.22 7.99 14.80
N LYS A 309 7.29 8.70 15.42
CA LYS A 309 6.86 8.41 16.79
C LYS A 309 5.48 7.76 16.73
N LEU A 310 5.36 6.53 17.21
CA LEU A 310 4.10 5.80 17.22
C LEU A 310 3.31 6.05 18.50
N SER A 311 1.99 6.12 18.35
CA SER A 311 1.03 6.19 19.47
C SER A 311 -0.11 5.16 19.29
N PRO A 312 0.16 3.84 19.40
CA PRO A 312 -0.81 2.80 19.09
C PRO A 312 -1.99 2.72 20.06
N GLY A 313 -1.85 3.29 21.27
CA GLY A 313 -2.89 3.29 22.29
C GLY A 313 -2.65 4.33 23.38
N PRO A 314 -3.62 4.54 24.30
CA PRO A 314 -3.50 5.49 25.38
C PRO A 314 -2.24 5.24 26.23
N GLY A 315 -1.42 6.28 26.38
CA GLY A 315 -0.16 6.22 27.14
C GLY A 315 0.98 5.46 26.45
N GLN A 316 0.73 4.72 25.36
CA GLN A 316 1.75 3.98 24.63
C GLN A 316 2.45 4.90 23.62
N ARG A 317 3.78 5.01 23.72
CA ARG A 317 4.59 5.85 22.84
C ARG A 317 5.88 5.14 22.48
N PHE A 318 6.16 5.03 21.18
CA PHE A 318 7.38 4.38 20.69
C PHE A 318 8.13 5.28 19.72
N ASN A 319 9.44 5.35 19.84
CA ASN A 319 10.29 5.85 18.77
C ASN A 319 10.53 4.72 17.78
N GLU A 320 10.11 4.88 16.52
CA GLU A 320 10.37 3.96 15.42
C GLU A 320 11.50 4.47 14.53
N TRP A 321 12.45 3.59 14.25
CA TRP A 321 13.44 3.72 13.18
C TRP A 321 13.30 2.54 12.24
N ILE A 322 13.24 2.80 10.95
CA ILE A 322 13.27 1.77 9.92
C ILE A 322 14.46 2.04 9.02
N SER A 323 15.24 1.00 8.75
CA SER A 323 16.30 1.02 7.76
C SER A 323 16.09 -0.14 6.80
N SER A 324 16.12 0.15 5.50
CA SER A 324 15.93 -0.86 4.46
C SER A 324 16.96 -0.71 3.36
N ALA A 325 17.22 -1.81 2.67
CA ALA A 325 18.08 -1.86 1.51
C ALA A 325 17.51 -2.84 0.49
N TYR A 326 17.78 -2.59 -0.78
CA TYR A 326 17.31 -3.44 -1.87
C TYR A 326 18.32 -3.51 -3.01
N LEU A 327 18.21 -4.60 -3.77
CA LEU A 327 18.91 -4.86 -5.03
C LEU A 327 17.88 -5.43 -6.01
N ALA A 328 17.64 -4.73 -7.11
CA ALA A 328 16.67 -5.07 -8.13
C ALA A 328 17.37 -5.11 -9.50
N TRP A 329 17.27 -6.22 -10.22
CA TRP A 329 17.74 -6.38 -11.59
C TRP A 329 16.60 -7.01 -12.41
N THR A 330 15.67 -6.16 -12.85
CA THR A 330 14.34 -6.57 -13.35
C THR A 330 14.23 -6.60 -14.86
N ARG A 331 15.31 -6.31 -15.60
CA ARG A 331 15.34 -6.35 -17.06
C ARG A 331 16.36 -7.35 -17.62
N GLU A 332 16.63 -8.40 -16.86
CA GLU A 332 17.46 -9.52 -17.26
C GLU A 332 16.68 -10.82 -17.18
N THR A 333 17.28 -11.89 -17.69
CA THR A 333 16.77 -13.26 -17.54
C THR A 333 17.85 -14.12 -16.87
N PRO A 334 17.65 -14.54 -15.61
CA PRO A 334 16.47 -14.34 -14.76
C PRO A 334 16.33 -12.90 -14.21
N GLU A 335 15.10 -12.53 -13.85
CA GLU A 335 14.86 -11.37 -12.99
C GLU A 335 15.37 -11.67 -11.57
N PHE A 336 16.01 -10.68 -10.94
CA PHE A 336 16.45 -10.77 -9.55
C PHE A 336 15.91 -9.59 -8.75
N LEU A 337 15.35 -9.87 -7.57
CA LEU A 337 14.99 -8.83 -6.60
C LEU A 337 15.20 -9.33 -5.18
N ALA A 338 15.86 -8.53 -4.35
CA ALA A 338 16.02 -8.80 -2.92
C ALA A 338 15.82 -7.52 -2.12
N GLU A 339 15.14 -7.63 -0.99
CA GLU A 339 14.97 -6.55 -0.02
C GLU A 339 15.23 -7.04 1.39
N PHE A 340 15.77 -6.15 2.22
CA PHE A 340 15.92 -6.32 3.65
C PHE A 340 15.36 -5.09 4.36
N SER A 341 14.75 -5.29 5.53
CA SER A 341 14.29 -4.21 6.41
C SER A 341 14.54 -4.55 7.87
N ASN A 342 15.02 -3.56 8.62
CA ASN A 342 15.17 -3.59 10.06
C ASN A 342 14.29 -2.50 10.69
N VAL A 343 13.33 -2.91 11.51
CA VAL A 343 12.44 -2.04 12.27
C VAL A 343 12.85 -2.06 13.74
N HIS A 344 13.23 -0.90 14.26
CA HIS A 344 13.66 -0.71 15.63
C HIS A 344 12.65 0.17 16.38
N HIS A 345 12.14 -0.33 17.50
CA HIS A 345 11.28 0.42 18.40
C HIS A 345 11.95 0.63 19.75
N SER A 346 11.80 1.82 20.30
CA SER A 346 12.11 2.11 21.71
C SER A 346 10.87 2.67 22.38
N ASP A 347 10.38 1.97 23.40
CA ASP A 347 9.32 2.47 24.27
C ASP A 347 9.82 3.72 25.00
N VAL A 348 9.08 4.82 24.87
CA VAL A 348 9.46 6.12 25.43
C VAL A 348 9.33 6.14 26.96
N ASN A 349 8.42 5.35 27.52
CA ASN A 349 8.16 5.31 28.96
C ASN A 349 9.08 4.33 29.68
N THR A 350 9.31 3.15 29.08
CA THR A 350 10.07 2.06 29.74
C THR A 350 11.51 1.95 29.25
N SER A 351 11.88 2.65 28.18
CA SER A 351 13.18 2.50 27.48
C SER A 351 13.45 1.09 26.95
N ARG A 352 12.47 0.18 26.97
CA ARG A 352 12.58 -1.14 26.35
C ARG A 352 12.75 -1.00 24.85
N LYS A 353 13.63 -1.82 24.28
CA LYS A 353 13.96 -1.82 22.86
C LYS A 353 13.51 -3.11 22.21
N PHE A 354 12.99 -3.00 20.99
CA PHE A 354 12.54 -4.12 20.17
C PHE A 354 13.17 -3.97 18.79
N ASN A 355 13.53 -5.10 18.18
CA ASN A 355 14.13 -5.10 16.85
C ASN A 355 13.51 -6.24 16.04
N THR A 356 12.97 -5.90 14.87
CA THR A 356 12.34 -6.86 13.95
C THR A 356 13.00 -6.74 12.59
N GLN A 357 13.41 -7.88 12.03
CA GLN A 357 14.04 -7.95 10.72
C GLN A 357 13.17 -8.78 9.79
N ALA A 358 13.11 -8.38 8.52
CA ALA A 358 12.45 -9.15 7.47
C ALA A 358 13.18 -8.97 6.14
N PHE A 359 13.14 -10.01 5.32
CA PHE A 359 13.75 -10.00 3.99
C PHE A 359 13.04 -10.99 3.08
N TYR A 360 13.24 -10.83 1.77
CA TYR A 360 12.90 -11.85 0.78
C TYR A 360 13.90 -11.79 -0.39
N VAL A 361 13.89 -12.85 -1.19
CA VAL A 361 14.59 -12.93 -2.48
C VAL A 361 13.62 -13.51 -3.51
N GLN A 362 13.56 -12.89 -4.67
CA GLN A 362 12.78 -13.29 -5.83
C GLN A 362 13.73 -13.57 -7.00
N LEU A 363 13.49 -14.71 -7.64
CA LEU A 363 14.14 -15.18 -8.87
C LEU A 363 13.03 -15.63 -9.82
N ALA A 364 12.92 -15.02 -10.99
CA ALA A 364 11.87 -15.31 -11.97
C ALA A 364 12.42 -15.50 -13.39
#